data_AF-A0A531LJ05-F1
#
_entry.id   AF-A0A531LJ05-F1
#
_cell.length_a   1.000
_cell.length_b   1.000
_cell.length_c   1.000
_cell.angle_alpha   90.00
_cell.angle_beta   90.00
_cell.angle_gamma   90.00
#
_symmetry.space_group_name_H-M   'P 1'
#
loop_
_entity.id
_entity.type
_entity.pdbx_description
1 polymer ?
#
loop_
_entity_poly.entity_id
_entity_poly.type
_entity_poly.pdbx_seq_one_letter_code
_entity_poly.pdbx_strand_id
1 'polypeptide(L)' 'VWLATIAHIRHVHTDYEKLLAEGYDRDSARFFVMEQTNVVLTRWRATRLLEDDDEE' A
#
# COMPACT_ATOMS: atom_id res chain seq x y z
N VAL A 1 -1.67 -5.81 14.76
CA VAL A 1 -1.53 -4.36 14.47
C VAL A 1 -0.97 -4.05 13.09
N TRP A 2 0.09 -4.72 12.60
CA TRP A 2 0.69 -4.48 11.27
C TRP A 2 -0.32 -4.39 10.11
N LEU A 3 -1.18 -5.39 9.93
CA LEU A 3 -2.18 -5.39 8.84
C LEU A 3 -3.17 -4.22 8.94
N ALA A 4 -3.53 -3.79 10.15
CA ALA A 4 -4.40 -2.63 10.36
C ALA A 4 -3.70 -1.32 9.97
N THR A 5 -2.40 -1.20 10.28
CA THR A 5 -1.58 -0.06 9.85
C THR A 5 -1.48 0.02 8.32
N ILE A 6 -1.19 -1.10 7.66
CA ILE A 6 -1.11 -1.16 6.19
C ILE A 6 -2.46 -0.83 5.55
N ALA A 7 -3.55 -1.39 6.08
CA ALA A 7 -4.89 -1.06 5.59
C ALA A 7 -5.17 0.45 5.72
N HIS A 8 -4.87 1.05 6.87
CA HIS A 8 -5.05 2.49 7.06
C HIS A 8 -4.23 3.33 6.09
N ILE A 9 -2.93 3.03 5.93
CA ILE A 9 -2.07 3.76 4.99
C ILE A 9 -2.62 3.66 3.58
N ARG A 10 -3.01 2.46 3.15
CA ARG A 10 -3.57 2.22 1.83
C ARG A 10 -4.84 3.02 1.58
N HIS A 11 -5.78 3.03 2.52
CA HIS A 11 -7.04 3.73 2.34
C HIS A 11 -6.93 5.26 2.45
N VAL A 12 -5.98 5.78 3.25
CA VAL A 12 -5.95 7.20 3.64
C VAL A 12 -4.78 7.98 3.03
N HIS A 13 -3.69 7.30 2.69
CA HIS A 13 -2.44 7.94 2.29
C HIS A 13 -1.96 7.53 0.89
N THR A 14 -2.77 6.79 0.12
CA THR A 14 -2.45 6.41 -1.26
C THR A 14 -3.65 6.55 -2.18
N ASP A 15 -3.44 6.36 -3.48
CA ASP A 15 -4.49 6.39 -4.50
C ASP A 15 -5.41 5.15 -4.50
N TYR A 16 -5.38 4.30 -3.46
CA TYR A 16 -6.10 3.02 -3.47
C TYR A 16 -7.60 3.15 -3.72
N GLU A 17 -8.25 4.09 -3.02
CA GLU A 17 -9.69 4.32 -3.19
C GLU A 17 -10.03 4.81 -4.60
N LYS A 18 -9.15 5.62 -5.18
CA LYS A 18 -9.29 6.11 -6.56
C LYS A 18 -9.18 4.96 -7.55
N LEU A 19 -8.17 4.08 -7.40
CA LEU A 19 -7.99 2.92 -8.28
C LEU A 19 -9.19 1.97 -8.22
N LEU A 20 -9.75 1.74 -7.02
CA LEU A 20 -10.98 0.93 -6.89
C LEU A 20 -12.18 1.59 -7.58
N ALA A 21 -12.33 2.91 -7.46
CA ALA A 21 -13.39 3.66 -8.14
C ALA A 21 -13.23 3.66 -9.68
N GLU A 22 -12.00 3.56 -10.18
CA GLU A 22 -11.67 3.43 -11.61
C GLU A 22 -11.89 2.01 -12.15
N GLY A 23 -12.23 1.05 -11.29
CA GLY A 23 -12.58 -0.33 -11.67
C GLY A 23 -11.41 -1.30 -11.64
N TYR A 24 -10.26 -0.92 -11.08
CA TYR A 24 -9.17 -1.85 -10.82
C TYR A 24 -9.61 -2.89 -9.78
N ASP A 25 -9.16 -4.13 -9.95
CA ASP A 25 -9.31 -5.15 -8.93
C ASP A 25 -8.40 -4.85 -7.73
N ARG A 26 -8.66 -5.55 -6.62
CA ARG A 26 -7.95 -5.30 -5.36
C ARG A 26 -6.47 -5.65 -5.43
N ASP A 27 -6.08 -6.68 -6.20
CA ASP A 27 -4.68 -7.10 -6.30
C ASP A 27 -3.89 -6.09 -7.13
N SER A 28 -4.42 -5.70 -8.29
CA SER A 28 -3.83 -4.61 -9.09
C SER A 28 -3.72 -3.30 -8.29
N ALA A 29 -4.78 -2.89 -7.60
CA ALA A 29 -4.77 -1.67 -6.79
C ALA A 29 -3.77 -1.76 -5.62
N ARG A 30 -3.57 -2.96 -5.03
CA ARG A 30 -2.56 -3.19 -3.98
C ARG A 30 -1.15 -3.07 -4.52
N PHE A 31 -0.90 -3.60 -5.71
CA PHE A 31 0.39 -3.50 -6.39
C PHE A 31 0.77 -2.05 -6.67
N PHE A 32 -0.11 -1.28 -7.31
CA PHE A 32 0.18 0.11 -7.68
C PHE A 32 0.46 1.07 -6.51
N VAL A 33 -0.13 0.81 -5.34
CA VAL A 33 0.04 1.67 -4.15
C VAL A 33 1.12 1.20 -3.19
N MET A 34 1.85 0.14 -3.53
CA MET A 34 2.89 -0.44 -2.67
C MET A 34 4.02 0.57 -2.40
N GLU A 35 4.54 1.23 -3.43
CA GLU A 35 5.59 2.25 -3.28
C GLU A 35 5.11 3.42 -2.41
N GLN A 36 3.91 3.95 -2.67
CA GLN A 36 3.31 5.02 -1.86
C GLN A 36 3.17 4.59 -0.39
N THR A 37 2.80 3.33 -0.14
CA THR A 37 2.72 2.76 1.21
C THR A 37 4.08 2.74 1.89
N ASN A 38 5.14 2.31 1.18
CA ASN A 38 6.50 2.27 1.69
C ASN A 38 7.08 3.67 1.99
N VAL A 39 6.72 4.69 1.19
CA VAL A 39 7.06 6.09 1.47
C VAL A 39 6.47 6.54 2.80
N VAL A 40 5.21 6.22 3.09
CA VAL A 40 4.55 6.58 4.36
C VAL A 40 5.18 5.84 5.55
N LEU A 41 5.43 4.53 5.41
CA LEU A 41 6.10 3.72 6.42
C LEU A 41 7.49 4.27 6.75
N THR A 42 8.26 4.66 5.73
CA THR A 42 9.60 5.26 5.88
C THR A 42 9.51 6.60 6.61
N ARG A 43 8.55 7.45 6.25
CA ARG A 43 8.29 8.72 6.96
C ARG A 43 7.97 8.51 8.44
N TRP A 44 7.27 7.42 8.76
CA TRP A 44 6.95 7.03 10.14
C TRP A 44 8.08 6.26 10.83
N ARG A 45 9.24 6.11 10.16
CA ARG A 45 10.41 5.37 10.65
C ARG A 45 10.10 3.91 11.00
N ALA A 46 9.22 3.28 10.23
CA ALA A 46 8.94 1.85 10.36
C ALA A 46 10.21 1.04 10.08
N THR A 47 10.43 -0.02 10.86
CA THR A 47 11.56 -0.95 10.67
C THR A 47 11.23 -2.12 9.75
N ARG A 48 10.01 -2.16 9.20
CA ARG A 48 9.50 -3.15 8.27
C ARG A 48 8.82 -2.43 7.11
N LEU A 49 9.09 -2.87 5.88
CA LEU A 49 8.47 -2.39 4.65
C LEU A 49 7.72 -3.52 3.95
N LEU A 50 6.91 -3.17 2.94
CA LEU A 50 6.34 -4.14 2.00
C LEU A 50 7.40 -4.45 0.94
N GLU A 51 7.49 -5.72 0.58
CA GLU A 51 8.36 -6.24 -0.48
C GLU A 51 7.45 -6.65 -1.65
N ASP A 52 7.97 -6.60 -2.87
CA ASP A 52 7.28 -7.13 -4.03
C ASP A 52 7.43 -8.66 -4.01
N ASP A 53 6.32 -9.39 -4.06
CA ASP A 53 6.35 -10.86 -4.08
C ASP A 53 6.85 -11.41 -5.44
N ASP A 54 7.03 -10.53 -6.45
CA ASP A 54 7.49 -10.88 -7.81
C ASP A 54 9.04 -10.89 -7.98
N GLU A 55 9.84 -10.64 -6.93
CA GLU A 55 11.32 -10.68 -6.97
C GLU A 55 11.94 -12.09 -6.75
N GLU A 56 11.27 -13.18 -7.18
CA GLU A 56 11.83 -14.55 -7.23
C GLU A 56 12.42 -14.96 -8.59
#